data_AF-A0A7S4I8T6-F1
#
_entry.id   AF-A0A7S4I8T6-F1
#
_cell.length_a   1.000
_cell.length_b   1.000
_cell.length_c   1.000
_cell.angle_alpha   90.00
_cell.angle_beta   90.00
_cell.angle_gamma   90.00
#
_symmetry.space_group_name_H-M   'P 1'
#
loop_
_entity.id
_entity.type
_entity.pdbx_description
1 polymer ?
#
loop_
_entity_poly.entity_id
_entity_poly.type
_entity_poly.pdbx_seq_one_letter_code
_entity_poly.pdbx_strand_id
1 'polypeptide(L)'
;VRTRVLGYLRKVEAFAGLSEAHLVLLRDAMIEAPFDKGDFVFEQGDMGDTFFVIVSGSADVVRDEDDGGPEPEQILAQIGEGATFGERALLKSEPRYAGVKAASK
;
A
#
# COMPACT_ATOMS: atom_id res chain seq x y z
N VAL A 1 -21.15 2.93 -1.33
CA VAL A 1 -19.74 2.65 -0.97
C VAL A 1 -19.25 1.35 -1.64
N ARG A 2 -19.81 0.17 -1.33
CA ARG A 2 -19.40 -1.14 -1.89
C ARG A 2 -19.33 -1.26 -3.42
N THR A 3 -20.31 -0.75 -4.17
CA THR A 3 -20.30 -0.80 -5.65
C THR A 3 -19.18 0.05 -6.25
N ARG A 4 -18.80 1.13 -5.58
CA ARG A 4 -17.76 2.06 -6.03
C ARG A 4 -16.38 1.41 -5.93
N VAL A 5 -16.09 0.72 -4.82
CA VAL A 5 -14.83 -0.01 -4.60
C VAL A 5 -14.61 -1.05 -5.70
N LEU A 6 -15.63 -1.85 -6.04
CA LEU A 6 -15.51 -2.85 -7.10
C LEU A 6 -15.14 -2.23 -8.47
N GLY A 7 -15.74 -1.09 -8.80
CA GLY A 7 -15.41 -0.35 -10.01
C GLY A 7 -13.97 0.18 -10.03
N TYR A 8 -13.41 0.52 -8.86
CA TYR A 8 -12.01 0.89 -8.71
C TYR A 8 -11.07 -0.31 -8.84
N LEU A 9 -11.39 -1.44 -8.21
CA LEU A 9 -10.55 -2.66 -8.27
C LEU A 9 -10.31 -3.14 -9.71
N ARG A 10 -11.29 -2.95 -10.61
CA ARG A 10 -11.14 -3.26 -12.05
C ARG A 10 -10.07 -2.43 -12.77
N LYS A 11 -9.74 -1.25 -12.24
CA LYS A 11 -8.75 -0.33 -12.84
C LYS A 11 -7.34 -0.57 -12.31
N VAL A 12 -7.21 -1.33 -11.22
CA VAL A 12 -5.90 -1.64 -10.62
C VAL A 12 -5.19 -2.65 -11.50
N GLU A 13 -4.03 -2.28 -12.03
CA GLU A 13 -3.25 -3.10 -12.96
C GLU A 13 -2.88 -4.47 -12.35
N ALA A 14 -2.52 -4.50 -11.06
CA ALA A 14 -2.21 -5.72 -10.33
C ALA A 14 -3.37 -6.76 -10.34
N PHE A 15 -4.60 -6.33 -10.63
CA PHE A 15 -5.80 -7.16 -10.64
C PHE A 15 -6.36 -7.42 -12.04
N ALA A 16 -5.70 -6.97 -13.11
CA ALA A 16 -6.20 -7.08 -14.48
C ALA A 16 -6.50 -8.52 -14.94
N GLY A 17 -5.86 -9.53 -14.33
CA GLY A 17 -6.10 -10.95 -14.62
C GLY A 17 -7.20 -11.62 -13.78
N LEU A 18 -7.85 -10.90 -12.86
CA LEU A 18 -8.84 -11.48 -11.96
C LEU A 18 -10.24 -11.49 -12.58
N SER A 19 -10.97 -12.58 -12.36
CA SER A 19 -12.38 -12.66 -12.74
C SER A 19 -13.24 -11.74 -11.88
N GLU A 20 -14.43 -11.39 -12.36
CA GLU A 20 -15.40 -10.62 -11.58
C GLU A 20 -15.70 -11.26 -10.22
N ALA A 21 -15.79 -12.59 -10.15
CA ALA A 21 -15.99 -13.30 -8.89
C ALA A 21 -14.83 -13.08 -7.92
N HIS A 22 -13.58 -13.12 -8.39
CA HIS A 22 -12.41 -12.84 -7.55
C HIS A 22 -12.35 -11.37 -7.10
N LEU A 23 -12.71 -10.42 -7.95
CA LEU A 23 -12.77 -9.00 -7.58
C LEU A 23 -13.84 -8.74 -6.51
N VAL A 24 -14.98 -9.43 -6.60
CA VAL A 24 -16.04 -9.40 -5.57
C VAL A 24 -15.53 -9.94 -4.24
N LEU A 25 -14.78 -11.05 -4.24
CA LEU A 25 -14.17 -11.60 -3.03
C LEU A 25 -13.14 -10.64 -2.43
N LEU A 26 -12.27 -10.04 -3.25
CA LEU A 26 -11.31 -9.04 -2.77
C LEU A 26 -12.00 -7.84 -2.13
N ARG A 27 -13.03 -7.28 -2.80
CA ARG A 27 -13.84 -6.19 -2.24
C ARG A 27 -14.40 -6.54 -0.87
N ASP A 28 -14.87 -7.77 -0.68
CA ASP A 28 -15.47 -8.20 0.59
C ASP A 28 -14.45 -8.48 1.69
N ALA A 29 -13.23 -8.84 1.32
CA ALA A 29 -12.12 -9.07 2.25
C ALA A 29 -11.39 -7.77 2.63
N MET A 30 -11.48 -6.72 1.80
CA MET A 30 -10.81 -5.45 2.03
C MET A 30 -11.51 -4.61 3.10
N ILE A 31 -10.69 -3.94 3.93
CA ILE A 31 -11.12 -3.02 4.97
C ILE A 31 -10.60 -1.62 4.61
N GLU A 32 -11.45 -0.60 4.73
CA GLU A 32 -11.03 0.79 4.55
C GLU A 32 -10.10 1.22 5.70
N ALA A 33 -8.93 1.75 5.36
CA ALA A 33 -7.94 2.25 6.31
C ALA A 33 -7.57 3.71 5.94
N PRO A 34 -8.18 4.70 6.62
CA PRO A 34 -7.87 6.11 6.36
C PRO A 34 -6.56 6.51 7.06
N PHE A 35 -5.78 7.35 6.38
CA PHE A 35 -4.55 7.95 6.89
C PHE A 35 -4.55 9.45 6.61
N ASP A 36 -4.05 10.26 7.55
CA ASP A 36 -3.80 11.67 7.35
C ASP A 36 -2.42 11.90 6.74
N LYS A 37 -2.22 13.07 6.11
CA LYS A 37 -0.91 13.43 5.56
C LYS A 37 0.13 13.42 6.69
N GLY A 38 1.20 12.66 6.47
CA GLY A 38 2.31 12.49 7.40
C GLY A 38 2.23 11.20 8.21
N ASP A 39 1.10 10.49 8.21
CA ASP A 39 0.97 9.21 8.92
C ASP A 39 1.77 8.13 8.21
N PHE A 40 2.40 7.25 9.00
CA PHE A 40 2.94 6.00 8.49
C PHE A 40 1.82 4.98 8.35
N VAL A 41 1.72 4.38 7.16
CA VAL A 41 0.89 3.19 6.92
C VAL A 41 1.55 1.97 7.57
N PHE A 42 2.88 1.89 7.43
CA PHE A 42 3.78 1.01 8.18
C PHE A 42 5.21 1.54 8.04
N GLU A 43 6.08 1.13 8.96
CA GLU A 43 7.48 1.51 8.99
C GLU A 43 8.37 0.42 8.37
N GLN A 44 9.61 0.77 8.02
CA GLN A 44 10.63 -0.20 7.63
C GLN A 44 10.91 -1.14 8.82
N GLY A 45 11.12 -2.43 8.53
CA GLY A 45 11.41 -3.43 9.56
C GLY A 45 10.16 -3.99 10.26
N ASP A 46 8.99 -3.37 10.09
CA ASP A 46 7.74 -3.91 10.63
C ASP A 46 7.46 -5.31 10.09
N MET A 47 6.92 -6.17 10.94
CA MET A 47 6.30 -7.41 10.47
C MET A 47 4.92 -7.09 9.92
N GLY A 48 4.61 -7.55 8.72
CA GLY A 48 3.31 -7.25 8.11
C GLY A 48 2.85 -8.30 7.10
N ASP A 49 1.58 -8.65 7.20
CA ASP A 49 0.85 -9.57 6.34
C ASP A 49 -0.25 -8.86 5.51
N THR A 50 -0.25 -7.53 5.54
CA THR A 50 -1.28 -6.73 4.87
C THR A 50 -0.78 -6.19 3.54
N PHE A 51 -1.66 -6.21 2.54
CA PHE A 51 -1.47 -5.61 1.22
C PHE A 51 -2.46 -4.45 1.05
N PHE A 52 -2.01 -3.36 0.42
CA PHE A 52 -2.77 -2.13 0.30
C PHE A 52 -2.99 -1.70 -1.15
N VAL A 53 -4.11 -1.00 -1.36
CA VAL A 53 -4.46 -0.33 -2.61
C VAL A 53 -4.81 1.11 -2.29
N ILE A 54 -4.23 2.07 -3.01
CA ILE A 54 -4.54 3.48 -2.83
C ILE A 54 -5.85 3.80 -3.56
N VAL A 55 -6.91 4.09 -2.80
CA VAL A 55 -8.22 4.48 -3.34
C VAL A 55 -8.31 5.99 -3.60
N SER A 56 -7.60 6.80 -2.81
CA SER A 56 -7.45 8.24 -2.99
C SER A 56 -6.14 8.72 -2.37
N GLY A 57 -5.66 9.88 -2.81
CA GLY A 57 -4.45 10.49 -2.29
C GLY A 57 -3.16 9.90 -2.86
N SER A 58 -2.08 10.08 -2.10
CA SER A 58 -0.74 9.62 -2.47
C SER A 58 0.06 9.27 -1.23
N ALA A 59 1.10 8.45 -1.42
CA ALA A 59 2.04 8.07 -0.39
C ALA A 59 3.48 8.07 -0.94
N ASP A 60 4.42 8.34 -0.05
CA ASP A 60 5.84 8.25 -0.32
C ASP A 60 6.37 6.93 0.25
N VAL A 61 7.08 6.17 -0.58
CA VAL A 61 7.81 4.99 -0.17
C VAL A 61 9.17 5.46 0.31
N VAL A 62 9.48 5.21 1.57
CA VAL A 62 10.61 5.79 2.27
C VAL A 62 11.49 4.69 2.85
N ARG A 63 12.81 4.93 2.88
CA ARG A 63 13.75 3.95 3.41
C ARG A 63 14.93 4.66 4.08
N ASP A 64 15.32 4.12 5.22
CA ASP A 64 16.55 4.50 5.89
C ASP A 64 17.70 3.64 5.36
N GLU A 65 18.78 4.28 4.91
CA GLU A 65 19.94 3.58 4.33
C GLU A 65 20.77 2.82 5.39
N ASP A 66 20.70 3.25 6.65
CA ASP A 66 21.33 2.59 7.81
C ASP A 66 20.29 2.44 8.94
N ASP A 67 20.16 1.24 9.53
CA ASP A 67 19.28 0.91 10.67
C ASP A 67 19.69 1.73 11.93
N GLY A 68 19.38 3.03 11.96
CA GLY A 68 19.72 3.97 13.03
C GLY A 68 20.90 4.91 12.74
N GLY A 69 21.34 5.03 11.48
CA GLY A 69 22.34 6.02 11.07
C GLY A 69 21.79 7.44 11.00
N PRO A 70 22.64 8.48 11.01
CA PRO A 70 22.22 9.89 10.92
C PRO A 70 21.82 10.32 9.50
N GLU A 71 21.86 9.41 8.52
CA GLU A 71 21.53 9.72 7.13
C GLU A 71 20.04 10.01 6.97
N PRO A 72 19.67 10.99 6.13
CA PRO A 72 18.28 11.38 5.95
C PRO A 72 17.47 10.28 5.25
N GLU A 73 16.22 10.10 5.69
CA GLU A 73 15.22 9.23 5.06
C GLU A 73 15.15 9.48 3.54
N GLN A 74 15.36 8.43 2.75
CA GLN A 74 15.33 8.50 1.29
C GLN A 74 13.93 8.19 0.76
N ILE A 75 13.38 9.08 -0.06
CA ILE A 75 12.16 8.79 -0.84
C ILE A 75 12.54 7.94 -2.05
N LEU A 76 12.15 6.68 -2.04
CA LEU A 76 12.40 5.72 -3.11
C LEU A 76 11.42 5.88 -4.27
N ALA A 77 10.17 6.20 -3.96
CA ALA A 77 9.10 6.39 -4.95
C ALA A 77 7.94 7.18 -4.35
N GLN A 78 7.17 7.83 -5.22
CA GLN A 78 5.86 8.38 -4.88
C GLN A 78 4.78 7.60 -5.62
N ILE A 79 3.78 7.13 -4.89
CA ILE A 79 2.68 6.31 -5.41
C ILE A 79 1.34 7.00 -5.15
N GLY A 80 0.39 6.82 -6.06
CA GLY A 80 -0.91 7.49 -6.04
C GLY A 80 -2.08 6.54 -6.26
N GLU A 81 -3.27 7.11 -6.48
CA GLU A 81 -4.50 6.36 -6.73
C GLU A 81 -4.31 5.22 -7.76
N GLY A 82 -4.82 4.04 -7.42
CA GLY A 82 -4.70 2.83 -8.24
C GLY A 82 -3.40 2.04 -8.04
N ALA A 83 -2.39 2.63 -7.40
CA ALA A 83 -1.17 1.92 -7.04
C ALA A 83 -1.41 0.94 -5.89
N THR A 84 -0.59 -0.11 -5.87
CA THR A 84 -0.61 -1.16 -4.86
C THR A 84 0.73 -1.26 -4.18
N PHE A 85 0.75 -1.63 -2.90
CA PHE A 85 2.00 -1.78 -2.15
C PHE A 85 1.87 -2.76 -0.97
N GLY A 86 3.01 -3.18 -0.44
CA GLY A 86 3.09 -4.08 0.72
C GLY A 86 3.05 -5.57 0.35
N GLU A 87 3.06 -5.92 -0.93
CA GLU A 87 3.03 -7.29 -1.44
C GLU A 87 4.29 -8.09 -1.10
N ARG A 88 5.46 -7.43 -1.02
CA ARG A 88 6.73 -8.11 -0.77
C ARG A 88 6.76 -8.86 0.56
N ALA A 89 6.36 -8.21 1.65
CA ALA A 89 6.35 -8.82 2.98
C ALA A 89 5.37 -9.99 3.06
N LEU A 90 4.21 -9.87 2.39
CA LEU A 90 3.20 -10.93 2.33
C LEU A 90 3.69 -12.16 1.55
N LEU A 91 4.38 -11.95 0.42
CA LEU A 91 4.82 -13.05 -0.46
C LEU A 91 6.09 -13.74 0.02
N LYS A 92 6.98 -13.01 0.69
CA LYS A 92 8.29 -13.52 1.13
C LYS A 92 8.34 -13.88 2.61
N SER A 93 7.33 -13.50 3.40
CA SER A 93 7.33 -13.64 4.86
C SER A 93 8.54 -12.96 5.51
N GLU A 94 8.91 -11.78 4.98
CA GLU A 94 10.03 -10.96 5.43
C GLU A 94 9.51 -9.64 6.04
N PRO A 95 10.29 -8.97 6.91
CA PRO A 95 9.97 -7.61 7.36
C PRO A 95 9.75 -6.63 6.20
N ARG A 96 9.03 -5.54 6.47
CA ARG A 96 8.84 -4.44 5.51
C ARG A 96 10.19 -3.90 5.07
N TYR A 97 10.49 -4.02 3.77
CA TYR A 97 11.76 -3.57 3.19
C TYR A 97 11.95 -2.05 3.23
N ALA A 98 10.85 -1.31 3.25
CA ALA A 98 10.76 0.15 3.26
C ALA A 98 9.49 0.54 4.04
N GLY A 99 9.46 1.76 4.58
CA GLY A 99 8.26 2.38 5.13
C GLY A 99 7.38 2.99 4.04
N VAL A 100 6.12 3.25 4.37
CA VAL A 100 5.19 3.98 3.50
C VAL A 100 4.47 5.04 4.31
N LYS A 101 4.56 6.29 3.85
CA LYS A 101 4.01 7.46 4.53
C LYS A 101 2.99 8.18 3.65
N ALA A 102 1.82 8.49 4.20
CA ALA A 102 0.79 9.21 3.47
C ALA A 102 1.25 10.64 3.15
N ALA A 103 1.16 11.04 1.88
CA ALA A 103 1.59 12.33 1.38
C ALA A 103 0.41 13.26 1.04
N SER A 104 -0.76 12.71 0.72
CA SER A 104 -2.01 13.44 0.52
C SER A 104 -3.26 12.56 0.74
N LYS A 105 -4.45 13.18 0.83
CA LYS A 105 -5.75 12.50 1.01
C LYS A 105 -6.40 12.08 -0.31
#